data_AF-A0A369GYD4-F1
#
_entry.id   AF-A0A369GYD4-F1
#
_cell.length_a   1.000
_cell.length_b   1.000
_cell.length_c   1.000
_cell.angle_alpha   90.00
_cell.angle_beta   90.00
_cell.angle_gamma   90.00
#
_symmetry.space_group_name_H-M   'P 1'
#
loop_
_entity.id
_entity.type
_entity.pdbx_description
1 polymer ?
#
loop_
_entity_poly.entity_id
_entity_poly.type
_entity_poly.pdbx_seq_one_letter_code
_entity_poly.pdbx_strand_id
1 'polypeptide(L)' 'MAQLRYKPDPALSKLQAMQSNRHKYFRWNRRTATITIMYMVVVPGILGYIGYKTDGLIDLRAKRKGDTIFER' A
#
# COMPACT_ATOMS: atom_id res chain seq x y z
N MET A 1 -23.63 18.47 -26.70
CA MET A 1 -23.42 18.23 -25.25
C MET A 1 -24.57 17.35 -24.78
N ALA A 2 -24.32 16.11 -24.39
CA ALA A 2 -25.40 15.21 -23.95
C ALA A 2 -26.10 15.80 -22.71
N GLN A 3 -27.44 15.76 -22.69
CA GLN A 3 -28.23 16.17 -21.54
C GLN A 3 -27.99 15.14 -20.41
N LEU A 4 -27.30 15.56 -19.35
CA LEU A 4 -27.09 14.70 -18.17
C LEU A 4 -28.42 14.48 -17.46
N ARG A 5 -28.75 13.21 -17.16
CA ARG A 5 -29.96 12.81 -16.40
C ARG A 5 -30.01 13.42 -14.99
N TYR A 6 -28.87 13.85 -14.45
CA TYR A 6 -28.75 14.50 -13.16
C TYR A 6 -28.07 15.87 -13.31
N LYS A 7 -28.39 16.80 -12.40
CA LYS A 7 -27.72 18.10 -12.32
C LYS A 7 -26.33 17.90 -11.71
N PRO A 8 -25.23 18.10 -12.44
CA PRO A 8 -23.90 17.96 -11.87
C PRO A 8 -23.69 19.05 -10.82
N ASP A 9 -23.30 18.64 -9.61
CA ASP A 9 -22.92 19.57 -8.56
C ASP A 9 -21.52 20.15 -8.88
N PRO A 10 -21.39 21.47 -9.07
CA PRO A 10 -20.11 22.10 -9.35
C PRO A 10 -19.06 21.85 -8.25
N ALA A 11 -19.48 21.66 -6.99
CA ALA A 11 -18.56 21.36 -5.90
C ALA A 11 -17.91 19.97 -6.06
N LEU A 12 -18.70 18.97 -6.43
CA LEU A 12 -18.18 17.62 -6.72
C LEU A 12 -17.25 17.61 -7.93
N SER A 13 -17.59 18.34 -9.01
CA SER A 13 -16.71 18.47 -10.17
C SER A 13 -15.37 19.14 -9.81
N LYS A 14 -15.39 20.16 -8.94
CA LYS A 14 -14.18 20.82 -8.46
C LYS A 14 -13.34 19.90 -7.57
N LEU A 15 -13.97 19.14 -6.68
CA LEU A 15 -13.29 18.15 -5.85
C LEU A 15 -12.61 17.08 -6.70
N GLN A 16 -13.32 16.54 -7.70
CA GLN A 16 -12.76 15.56 -8.63
C GLN A 16 -11.54 16.14 -9.36
N ALA A 17 -11.65 17.36 -9.90
CA ALA A 17 -10.53 18.02 -10.56
C ALA A 17 -9.34 18.25 -9.61
N MET A 18 -9.59 18.59 -8.34
CA MET A 18 -8.53 18.76 -7.33
C MET A 18 -7.82 17.44 -7.00
N GLN A 19 -8.56 16.33 -6.86
CA GLN A 19 -7.98 15.02 -6.58
C GLN A 19 -7.13 14.54 -7.76
N SER A 20 -7.68 14.60 -8.99
CA SER A 20 -6.98 14.15 -10.19
C SER A 20 -5.73 14.97 -10.48
N ASN A 21 -5.75 16.29 -10.26
CA ASN A 21 -4.60 17.16 -10.49
C ASN A 21 -3.64 17.26 -9.29
N ARG A 22 -3.87 16.56 -8.18
CA ARG A 22 -3.05 16.66 -6.96
C ARG A 22 -1.55 16.45 -7.21
N HIS A 23 -1.19 15.51 -8.07
CA HIS A 23 0.19 15.19 -8.41
C HIS A 23 0.94 16.38 -9.05
N LYS A 24 0.24 17.25 -9.79
CA LYS A 24 0.83 18.44 -10.44
C LYS A 24 1.29 19.49 -9.44
N TYR A 25 0.68 19.52 -8.26
CA TYR A 25 0.97 20.49 -7.21
C TYR A 25 1.78 19.89 -6.05
N PHE A 26 2.27 18.66 -6.22
CA PHE A 26 3.08 17.99 -5.22
C PHE A 26 4.41 18.71 -4.98
N ARG A 27 4.86 18.71 -3.72
CA ARG A 27 6.15 19.26 -3.30
C ARG A 27 6.84 18.33 -2.32
N TRP A 28 8.15 18.19 -2.49
CA TRP A 28 9.00 17.53 -1.52
C TRP A 28 9.21 18.44 -0.32
N ASN A 29 8.73 17.99 0.84
CA ASN A 29 9.03 18.59 2.13
C ASN A 29 9.43 17.47 3.10
N ARG A 30 9.93 17.84 4.28
CA ARG A 30 10.40 16.86 5.27
C ARG A 30 9.34 15.80 5.58
N ARG A 31 8.07 16.20 5.69
CA ARG A 31 6.96 15.27 5.98
C ARG A 31 6.68 14.31 4.82
N THR A 32 6.53 14.81 3.59
CA THR A 32 6.22 13.97 2.42
C THR A 32 7.37 13.04 2.09
N ALA A 33 8.63 13.51 2.18
CA ALA A 33 9.81 12.69 2.00
C ALA A 33 9.88 11.53 3.00
N THR A 34 9.68 11.79 4.29
CA THR A 34 9.68 10.73 5.31
C THR A 34 8.58 9.70 5.06
N ILE A 35 7.36 10.14 4.72
CA ILE A 35 6.25 9.22 4.42
C ILE A 35 6.59 8.36 3.20
N THR A 36 7.08 8.95 2.12
CA THR A 36 7.44 8.20 0.91
C THR A 36 8.51 7.15 1.22
N ILE A 37 9.58 7.51 1.92
CA ILE A 37 10.66 6.57 2.26
C ILE A 37 10.15 5.42 3.14
N MET A 38 9.31 5.73 4.13
CA MET A 38 8.75 4.71 5.01
C MET A 38 7.96 3.65 4.23
N TYR A 39 7.06 4.09 3.35
CA TYR A 39 6.16 3.17 2.65
C TYR A 39 6.76 2.54 1.37
N MET A 40 7.72 3.20 0.71
CA MET A 40 8.34 2.64 -0.49
C MET A 40 9.58 1.79 -0.19
N VAL A 41 10.29 2.05 0.92
CA VAL A 41 11.56 1.37 1.22
C VAL A 41 11.48 0.58 2.51
N VAL A 42 11.12 1.23 3.62
CA VAL A 42 11.21 0.59 4.95
C VAL A 42 10.22 -0.57 5.08
N VAL A 43 8.94 -0.33 4.79
CA VAL A 43 7.91 -1.37 4.92
C VAL A 43 8.15 -2.53 3.94
N PRO A 44 8.36 -2.31 2.63
CA PRO A 44 8.67 -3.40 1.71
C PRO A 44 9.99 -4.11 2.04
N GLY A 45 11.01 -3.39 2.52
CA GLY A 45 12.28 -3.97 2.92
C GLY A 45 12.15 -4.92 4.12
N ILE A 46 11.40 -4.52 5.15
CA ILE A 46 11.12 -5.38 6.32
C ILE A 46 10.31 -6.60 5.89
N LEU A 47 9.22 -6.41 5.12
CA LEU A 47 8.38 -7.50 4.65
C LEU A 47 9.16 -8.48 3.76
N GLY A 48 9.97 -7.96 2.84
CA GLY A 48 10.83 -8.77 1.99
C GLY A 48 11.84 -9.58 2.81
N TYR A 49 12.52 -8.93 3.76
CA TYR A 49 13.47 -9.62 4.64
C TYR A 49 12.82 -10.76 5.42
N ILE A 50 11.67 -10.50 6.06
CA ILE A 50 10.93 -11.53 6.80
C ILE A 50 10.51 -12.63 5.83
N GLY A 51 9.89 -12.28 4.70
CA GLY A 51 9.46 -13.21 3.68
C GLY A 51 10.57 -14.17 3.26
N TYR A 52 11.72 -13.65 2.83
CA TYR A 52 12.88 -14.47 2.42
C TYR A 52 13.45 -15.33 3.56
N LYS A 53 13.38 -14.87 4.81
CA LYS A 53 13.87 -15.62 5.96
C LYS A 53 12.91 -16.71 6.42
N THR A 54 11.62 -16.51 6.23
CA THR A 54 10.57 -17.44 6.67
C THR A 54 10.10 -18.36 5.55
N ASP A 55 10.48 -18.10 4.31
CA ASP A 55 10.12 -18.92 3.16
C ASP A 55 10.66 -20.34 3.32
N GLY A 56 9.78 -21.33 3.20
CA GLY A 56 10.10 -22.74 3.45
C GLY A 56 10.42 -23.12 4.91
N LEU A 57 10.47 -22.17 5.83
CA LEU A 57 10.86 -22.43 7.23
C LEU A 57 9.74 -23.10 8.03
N ILE A 58 8.48 -22.95 7.63
CA ILE A 58 7.32 -23.42 8.39
C ILE A 58 6.62 -24.50 7.56
N ASP A 59 6.67 -25.75 8.02
CA ASP A 59 5.85 -26.83 7.48
C ASP A 59 4.86 -27.35 8.53
N LEU A 60 3.58 -27.25 8.19
CA LEU A 60 2.47 -27.70 9.04
C LEU A 60 1.89 -29.03 8.57
N ARG A 61 2.43 -29.62 7.50
CA ARG A 61 1.91 -30.85 6.92
C ARG A 61 2.07 -32.02 7.90
N ALA A 62 0.95 -32.58 8.31
CA ALA A 62 0.85 -33.77 9.16
C ALA A 62 1.56 -33.69 10.53
N LYS A 63 1.89 -32.50 11.04
CA LYS A 63 2.49 -32.31 12.38
C LYS A 63 1.47 -32.59 13.49
N ARG A 64 1.89 -33.22 14.60
CA ARG A 64 1.09 -33.51 15.80
C ARG A 64 1.52 -32.69 17.01
N LYS A 65 0.79 -32.81 18.12
CA LYS A 65 1.14 -32.14 19.38
C LYS A 65 2.52 -32.58 19.86
N GLY A 66 3.46 -31.64 19.91
CA GLY A 66 4.84 -31.88 20.33
C GLY A 66 5.85 -31.90 19.17
N ASP A 67 5.40 -31.95 17.91
CA ASP A 67 6.29 -31.96 16.74
C ASP A 67 6.78 -30.54 16.39
N THR A 68 8.01 -30.46 15.89
CA THR A 68 8.61 -29.19 15.47
C THR A 68 8.07 -28.76 14.09
N ILE A 69 7.64 -27.51 14.02
CA ILE A 69 7.09 -26.87 12.81
C ILE A 69 8.19 -26.27 11.92
N PHE A 70 9.37 -26.02 12.51
CA PHE A 70 10.48 -25.38 11.82
C PHE A 70 11.29 -26.38 11.00
N GLU A 71 11.40 -26.14 9.70
CA GLU A 71 12.33 -26.79 8.78
C GLU A 71 13.59 -25.92 8.73
N ARG A 72 14.69 -26.34 9.39
CA ARG A 72 15.96 -25.58 9.45
C ARG A 72 16.94 -26.01 8.37
#